data_AF-A0A257P8T6-F1
#
_entry.id   AF-A0A257P8T6-F1
#
_cell.length_a   1.000
_cell.length_b   1.000
_cell.length_c   1.000
_cell.angle_alpha   90.00
_cell.angle_beta   90.00
_cell.angle_gamma   90.00
#
_symmetry.space_group_name_H-M   'P 1'
#
loop_
_entity.id
_entity.type
_entity.pdbx_description
1 polymer ?
#
loop_
_entity_poly.entity_id
_entity_poly.type
_entity_poly.pdbx_seq_one_letter_code
_entity_poly.pdbx_strand_id
1 'polypeptide(L)'
;MGVNNRMGFFLHIPFPAAALYEILPPAKELLTDMLAHDVVGFHTERDRTHFLSAASEVLGLGATADNTIHHEGRLTQVVVTPIGIDGELFTAQAIRASRRVATKRMVESLAGRALMIGVDRLDYTKGLPARFDAYSRFLSTYPEQRRHISFLQVAAPSREEVDRYRALREELDHKTGAINGAYSDFDWVPLRYMTRTVSRSLIAGFYRTARIGLVTPLRDGMNLVAKEYVAAQNPADPGVLILSCFAGAAAGMPEALLVNPFDIDAVAEAINTALVMPMEERQTRHAALLDRVHTESASAYCKAFTTALRGNINFLSLPQG
;
A
#
# COMPACT_ATOMS: atom_id res chain seq x y z
N MET A 1 3.77 1.09 38.12
CA MET A 1 2.57 1.93 37.98
C MET A 1 1.35 1.03 38.11
N GLY A 2 0.51 1.24 39.14
CA GLY A 2 -0.58 0.36 39.57
C GLY A 2 -1.84 0.40 38.70
N VAL A 3 -1.68 0.31 37.37
CA VAL A 3 -2.78 0.22 36.43
C VAL A 3 -2.85 -1.23 35.94
N ASN A 4 -3.89 -1.97 36.34
CA ASN A 4 -4.11 -3.38 35.97
C ASN A 4 -4.93 -3.54 34.68
N ASN A 5 -5.03 -2.48 33.87
CA ASN A 5 -5.78 -2.50 32.63
C ASN A 5 -5.07 -3.39 31.60
N ARG A 6 -5.85 -4.12 30.80
CA ARG A 6 -5.29 -4.80 29.63
C ARG A 6 -4.81 -3.78 28.61
N MET A 7 -3.62 -3.99 28.08
CA MET A 7 -2.96 -3.12 27.11
C MET A 7 -2.76 -3.87 25.79
N GLY A 8 -3.06 -3.21 24.68
CA GLY A 8 -2.81 -3.72 23.34
C GLY A 8 -1.86 -2.81 22.58
N PHE A 9 -0.85 -3.37 21.94
CA PHE A 9 0.03 -2.69 21.00
C PHE A 9 -0.25 -3.17 19.58
N PHE A 10 -0.27 -2.25 18.62
CA PHE A 10 -0.42 -2.59 17.21
C PHE A 10 0.69 -1.93 16.39
N LEU A 11 1.47 -2.71 15.64
CA LEU A 11 2.53 -2.19 14.78
C LEU A 11 2.04 -1.98 13.35
N HIS A 12 1.91 -0.72 12.94
CA HIS A 12 1.45 -0.33 11.61
C HIS A 12 2.50 -0.42 10.50
N ILE A 13 3.78 -0.47 10.88
CA ILE A 13 4.90 -0.66 9.96
C ILE A 13 5.31 -2.14 9.95
N PRO A 14 6.01 -2.60 8.90
CA PRO A 14 6.48 -3.99 8.85
C PRO A 14 7.38 -4.31 10.04
N PHE A 15 7.30 -5.54 10.53
CA PHE A 15 8.27 -6.07 11.48
C PHE A 15 9.43 -6.73 10.70
N PRO A 16 10.70 -6.36 10.96
CA PRO A 16 11.84 -6.90 10.22
C PRO A 16 12.11 -8.36 10.61
N ALA A 17 12.76 -9.12 9.75
CA ALA A 17 13.22 -10.47 10.09
C ALA A 17 14.19 -10.43 11.29
N ALA A 18 14.24 -11.51 12.07
CA ALA A 18 15.01 -11.58 13.32
C ALA A 18 16.48 -11.17 13.15
N ALA A 19 17.16 -11.70 12.12
CA ALA A 19 18.55 -11.35 11.78
C ALA A 19 18.77 -9.85 11.47
N LEU A 20 17.75 -9.12 11.04
CA LEU A 20 17.85 -7.66 10.87
C LEU A 20 17.48 -6.92 12.15
N TYR A 21 16.55 -7.47 12.93
CA TYR A 21 16.11 -6.90 14.19
C TYR A 21 17.23 -6.90 15.24
N GLU A 22 18.02 -7.98 15.34
CA GLU A 22 19.10 -8.13 16.32
C GLU A 22 20.24 -7.10 16.18
N ILE A 23 20.34 -6.44 15.02
CA ILE A 23 21.33 -5.38 14.77
C ILE A 23 21.03 -4.13 15.62
N LEU A 24 19.77 -3.94 16.04
CA LEU A 24 19.37 -2.79 16.85
C LEU A 24 20.08 -2.82 18.22
N PRO A 25 20.79 -1.76 18.60
CA PRO A 25 21.41 -1.71 19.92
C PRO A 25 20.43 -1.96 21.07
N PRO A 26 19.16 -1.46 21.04
CA PRO A 26 18.17 -1.75 22.07
C PRO A 26 17.23 -2.92 21.72
N ALA A 27 17.68 -3.94 20.96
CA ALA A 27 16.82 -5.02 20.48
C ALA A 27 16.09 -5.75 21.62
N LYS A 28 16.80 -6.05 22.71
CA LYS A 28 16.23 -6.76 23.86
C LYS A 28 15.21 -5.90 24.59
N GLU A 29 15.54 -4.64 24.86
CA GLU A 29 14.63 -3.72 25.56
C GLU A 29 13.33 -3.53 24.76
N LEU A 30 13.42 -3.30 23.45
CA LEU A 30 12.25 -3.08 22.60
C LEU A 30 11.32 -4.30 22.52
N LEU A 31 11.87 -5.51 22.44
CA LEU A 31 11.04 -6.73 22.48
C LEU A 31 10.37 -6.91 23.84
N THR A 32 11.11 -6.70 24.93
CA THR A 32 10.58 -6.77 26.29
C THR A 32 9.44 -5.76 26.49
N ASP A 33 9.60 -4.52 25.99
CA ASP A 33 8.57 -3.48 26.04
C ASP A 33 7.33 -3.86 25.23
N MET A 34 7.51 -4.48 24.05
CA MET A 34 6.38 -5.00 23.28
C MET A 34 5.66 -6.14 24.04
N LEU A 35 6.40 -7.05 24.66
CA LEU A 35 5.87 -8.15 25.48
C LEU A 35 5.30 -7.70 26.84
N ALA A 36 5.40 -6.43 27.19
CA ALA A 36 4.70 -5.86 28.34
C ALA A 36 3.19 -5.68 28.10
N HIS A 37 2.73 -5.82 26.84
CA HIS A 37 1.33 -5.72 26.44
C HIS A 37 0.63 -7.08 26.46
N ASP A 38 -0.67 -7.10 26.76
CA ASP A 38 -1.47 -8.33 26.72
C ASP A 38 -1.71 -8.84 25.29
N VAL A 39 -1.72 -7.92 24.32
CA VAL A 39 -1.92 -8.23 22.89
C VAL A 39 -0.95 -7.42 22.06
N VAL A 40 -0.25 -8.09 21.14
CA VAL A 40 0.58 -7.45 20.10
C VAL A 40 0.00 -7.80 18.74
N GLY A 41 -0.36 -6.78 17.95
CA GLY A 41 -1.00 -6.95 16.65
C GLY A 41 -0.11 -6.52 15.48
N PHE A 42 -0.21 -7.26 14.38
CA PHE A 42 0.46 -6.98 13.12
C PHE A 42 -0.51 -6.99 11.93
N HIS A 43 -0.09 -6.41 10.81
CA HIS A 43 -0.88 -6.41 9.58
C HIS A 43 -0.83 -7.74 8.82
N THR A 44 0.29 -8.45 8.86
CA THR A 44 0.50 -9.65 8.05
C THR A 44 1.01 -10.82 8.88
N GLU A 45 0.76 -12.02 8.38
CA GLU A 45 1.32 -13.25 8.94
C GLU A 45 2.85 -13.25 8.93
N ARG A 46 3.45 -12.65 7.90
CA ARG A 46 4.89 -12.49 7.79
C ARG A 46 5.45 -11.66 8.94
N ASP A 47 4.81 -10.53 9.26
CA ASP A 47 5.26 -9.67 10.37
C ASP A 47 5.10 -10.37 11.73
N ARG A 48 3.99 -11.11 11.93
CA ARG A 48 3.83 -11.96 13.13
C ARG A 48 4.96 -12.98 13.23
N THR A 49 5.20 -13.75 12.17
CA THR A 49 6.23 -14.79 12.13
C THR A 49 7.60 -14.19 12.48
N HIS A 50 7.95 -13.04 11.89
CA HIS A 50 9.20 -12.37 12.20
C HIS A 50 9.31 -11.92 13.67
N PHE A 51 8.22 -11.41 14.26
CA PHE A 51 8.19 -11.04 15.68
C PHE A 51 8.40 -12.24 16.59
N LEU A 52 7.71 -13.37 16.31
CA LEU A 52 7.87 -14.61 17.08
C LEU A 52 9.30 -15.16 16.96
N SER A 53 9.89 -15.14 15.76
CA SER A 53 11.29 -15.51 15.55
C SER A 53 12.24 -14.59 16.32
N ALA A 54 12.02 -13.27 16.30
CA ALA A 54 12.86 -12.33 17.03
C ALA A 54 12.77 -12.53 18.55
N ALA A 55 11.57 -12.78 19.10
CA ALA A 55 11.41 -13.12 20.51
C ALA A 55 12.15 -14.42 20.89
N SER A 56 12.10 -15.42 20.02
CA SER A 56 12.82 -16.68 20.21
C SER A 56 14.34 -16.49 20.16
N GLU A 57 14.87 -15.80 19.15
CA GLU A 57 16.31 -15.68 18.90
C GLU A 57 16.99 -14.67 19.83
N VAL A 58 16.34 -13.53 20.12
CA VAL A 58 16.93 -12.42 20.90
C VAL A 58 16.71 -12.58 22.40
N LEU A 59 15.55 -13.10 22.81
CA LEU A 59 15.17 -13.25 24.23
C LEU A 59 15.15 -14.72 24.71
N GLY A 60 15.25 -15.70 23.80
CA GLY A 60 15.11 -17.11 24.17
C GLY A 60 13.67 -17.53 24.49
N LEU A 61 12.67 -16.77 24.00
CA LEU A 61 11.26 -16.96 24.34
C LEU A 61 10.51 -17.64 23.18
N GLY A 62 10.09 -18.88 23.40
CA GLY A 62 9.24 -19.62 22.46
C GLY A 62 7.76 -19.21 22.58
N ALA A 63 7.06 -19.22 21.45
CA ALA A 63 5.61 -19.06 21.42
C ALA A 63 4.89 -20.41 21.52
N THR A 64 3.72 -20.41 22.14
CA THR A 64 2.79 -21.55 22.15
C THR A 64 2.09 -21.72 20.80
N ALA A 65 1.37 -22.83 20.62
CA ALA A 65 0.64 -23.13 19.37
C ALA A 65 -0.44 -22.09 19.01
N ASP A 66 -0.99 -21.39 20.01
CA ASP A 66 -1.95 -20.30 19.84
C ASP A 66 -1.28 -18.92 19.64
N ASN A 67 0.04 -18.88 19.45
CA ASN A 67 0.85 -17.67 19.25
C ASN A 67 0.90 -16.76 20.49
N THR A 68 0.97 -17.36 21.68
CA THR A 68 1.13 -16.66 22.95
C THR A 68 2.57 -16.78 23.45
N ILE A 69 3.15 -15.69 23.94
CA ILE A 69 4.49 -15.65 24.55
C ILE A 69 4.35 -15.43 26.06
N HIS A 70 5.06 -16.25 26.84
CA HIS A 70 5.12 -16.15 28.29
C HIS A 70 6.43 -15.46 28.69
N HIS A 71 6.34 -14.31 29.36
CA HIS A 71 7.51 -13.55 29.81
C HIS A 71 7.23 -12.87 31.15
N GLU A 72 8.10 -13.08 32.15
CA GLU A 72 8.00 -12.43 33.48
C GLU A 72 6.60 -12.52 34.14
N GLY A 73 5.94 -13.67 34.02
CA GLY A 73 4.60 -13.89 34.57
C GLY A 73 3.46 -13.22 33.78
N ARG A 74 3.74 -12.65 32.60
CA ARG A 74 2.76 -12.10 31.65
C ARG A 74 2.57 -13.03 30.45
N LEU A 75 1.36 -13.00 29.91
CA LEU A 75 0.96 -13.68 28.68
C LEU A 75 0.67 -12.63 27.60
N THR A 76 1.43 -12.66 26.51
CA THR A 76 1.22 -11.79 25.35
C THR A 76 0.64 -12.59 24.20
N GLN A 77 -0.59 -12.30 23.78
CA GLN A 77 -1.17 -12.91 22.59
C GLN A 77 -0.75 -12.13 21.33
N VAL A 78 -0.19 -12.82 20.34
CA VAL A 78 0.23 -12.19 19.08
C VAL A 78 -0.78 -12.45 17.97
N VAL A 79 -1.37 -11.39 17.42
CA VAL A 79 -2.49 -11.45 16.47
C VAL A 79 -2.18 -10.79 15.14
N VAL A 80 -2.85 -11.25 14.07
CA VAL A 80 -2.82 -10.61 12.76
C VAL A 80 -4.18 -10.00 12.49
N THR A 81 -4.23 -8.67 12.36
CA THR A 81 -5.44 -7.94 12.02
C THR A 81 -5.09 -6.86 10.98
N PRO A 82 -5.21 -7.14 9.68
CA PRO A 82 -4.89 -6.16 8.64
C PRO A 82 -5.84 -4.96 8.72
N ILE A 83 -5.29 -3.75 8.67
CA ILE A 83 -6.12 -2.56 8.67
C ILE A 83 -6.80 -2.37 7.31
N GLY A 84 -8.05 -1.94 7.37
CA GLY A 84 -8.90 -1.67 6.22
C GLY A 84 -9.21 -0.19 6.01
N ILE A 85 -10.08 0.06 5.04
CA ILE A 85 -10.76 1.34 4.87
C ILE A 85 -12.27 1.17 5.04
N ASP A 86 -13.00 2.27 5.13
CA ASP A 86 -14.43 2.26 4.85
C ASP A 86 -14.63 2.34 3.33
N GLY A 87 -14.79 1.17 2.71
CA GLY A 87 -14.89 1.03 1.25
C GLY A 87 -16.11 1.74 0.69
N GLU A 88 -17.29 1.56 1.30
CA GLU A 88 -18.55 2.16 0.83
C GLU A 88 -18.53 3.69 0.91
N LEU A 89 -18.05 4.22 2.04
CA LEU A 89 -17.90 5.67 2.20
C LEU A 89 -16.93 6.24 1.17
N PHE A 90 -15.81 5.54 0.90
CA PHE A 90 -14.83 5.99 -0.08
C PHE A 90 -15.38 5.93 -1.52
N THR A 91 -16.13 4.88 -1.87
CA THR A 91 -16.85 4.77 -3.15
C THR A 91 -17.79 5.96 -3.36
N ALA A 92 -18.61 6.28 -2.35
CA ALA A 92 -19.54 7.42 -2.41
C ALA A 92 -18.78 8.76 -2.56
N GLN A 93 -17.65 8.91 -1.86
CA GLN A 93 -16.78 10.07 -1.98
C GLN A 93 -16.18 10.20 -3.39
N ALA A 94 -15.71 9.09 -3.97
CA ALA A 94 -15.13 9.05 -5.32
C ALA A 94 -16.16 9.42 -6.40
N ILE A 95 -17.40 8.90 -6.28
CA ILE A 95 -18.52 9.27 -7.18
C ILE A 95 -18.82 10.76 -7.11
N ARG A 96 -18.83 11.35 -5.91
CA ARG A 96 -19.08 12.79 -5.75
C ARG A 96 -17.89 13.61 -6.28
N ALA A 97 -16.68 13.14 -6.04
CA ALA A 97 -15.45 13.82 -6.45
C ALA A 97 -15.25 13.83 -7.97
N SER A 98 -15.66 12.79 -8.70
CA SER A 98 -15.55 12.74 -10.15
C SER A 98 -16.37 13.81 -10.86
N ARG A 99 -17.44 14.30 -10.21
CA ARG A 99 -18.30 15.37 -10.74
C ARG A 99 -17.75 16.78 -10.51
N ARG A 100 -16.70 16.94 -9.70
CA ARG A 100 -16.10 18.25 -9.38
C ARG A 100 -15.38 18.84 -10.59
N VAL A 101 -15.40 20.16 -10.68
CA VAL A 101 -14.75 20.93 -11.77
C VAL A 101 -13.27 20.60 -11.89
N ALA A 102 -12.55 20.48 -10.77
CA ALA A 102 -11.13 20.14 -10.78
C ALA A 102 -10.85 18.76 -11.39
N THR A 103 -11.69 17.76 -11.09
CA THR A 103 -11.57 16.43 -11.69
C THR A 103 -11.86 16.47 -13.18
N LYS A 104 -12.96 17.11 -13.59
CA LYS A 104 -13.32 17.27 -15.00
C LYS A 104 -12.22 17.94 -15.82
N ARG A 105 -11.64 19.04 -15.32
CA ARG A 105 -10.51 19.72 -15.95
C ARG A 105 -9.29 18.81 -16.12
N MET A 106 -9.01 17.99 -15.12
CA MET A 106 -7.91 17.03 -15.21
C MET A 106 -8.20 15.97 -16.27
N VAL A 107 -9.42 15.42 -16.34
CA VAL A 107 -9.83 14.48 -17.39
C VAL A 107 -9.73 15.11 -18.78
N GLU A 108 -10.25 16.33 -18.96
CA GLU A 108 -10.16 17.09 -20.22
C GLU A 108 -8.70 17.28 -20.65
N SER A 109 -7.80 17.57 -19.69
CA SER A 109 -6.36 17.75 -19.96
C SER A 109 -5.63 16.47 -20.39
N LEU A 110 -6.26 15.29 -20.31
CA LEU A 110 -5.71 14.05 -20.85
C LEU A 110 -5.95 13.93 -22.35
N ALA A 111 -6.89 14.70 -22.92
CA ALA A 111 -7.27 14.66 -24.33
C ALA A 111 -7.56 13.22 -24.82
N GLY A 112 -8.35 12.47 -24.05
CA GLY A 112 -8.74 11.10 -24.37
C GLY A 112 -7.72 10.01 -23.99
N ARG A 113 -6.55 10.38 -23.47
CA ARG A 113 -5.51 9.43 -23.03
C ARG A 113 -5.89 8.75 -21.72
N ALA A 114 -5.44 7.51 -21.56
CA ALA A 114 -5.53 6.80 -20.29
C ALA A 114 -4.71 7.52 -19.21
N LEU A 115 -5.17 7.41 -17.97
CA LEU A 115 -4.46 7.91 -16.81
C LEU A 115 -3.90 6.74 -15.99
N MET A 116 -2.59 6.75 -15.77
CA MET A 116 -1.97 6.00 -14.69
C MET A 116 -1.75 6.93 -13.50
N ILE A 117 -1.95 6.45 -12.28
CA ILE A 117 -1.79 7.26 -11.07
C ILE A 117 -1.01 6.54 -9.97
N GLY A 118 -0.10 7.26 -9.34
CA GLY A 118 0.60 6.89 -8.13
C GLY A 118 0.45 8.00 -7.09
N VAL A 119 0.13 7.64 -5.85
CA VAL A 119 -0.05 8.60 -4.76
C VAL A 119 0.65 8.08 -3.53
N ASP A 120 1.68 8.80 -3.11
CA ASP A 120 2.52 8.40 -1.99
C ASP A 120 2.98 9.62 -1.21
N ARG A 121 3.51 9.37 -0.02
CA ARG A 121 4.38 10.35 0.62
C ARG A 121 5.74 10.28 -0.05
N LEU A 122 6.45 11.41 -0.08
CA LEU A 122 7.85 11.44 -0.47
C LEU A 122 8.65 10.69 0.61
N ASP A 123 8.89 9.39 0.42
CA ASP A 123 9.55 8.51 1.38
C ASP A 123 10.29 7.39 0.64
N TYR A 124 11.50 7.06 1.10
CA TYR A 124 12.39 6.11 0.42
C TYR A 124 11.83 4.69 0.37
N THR A 125 10.89 4.33 1.25
CA THR A 125 10.23 3.02 1.24
C THR A 125 9.24 2.87 0.09
N LYS A 126 8.80 3.98 -0.54
CA LYS A 126 7.75 3.97 -1.57
C LYS A 126 8.24 3.64 -2.98
N GLY A 127 9.55 3.46 -3.16
CA GLY A 127 10.12 2.98 -4.43
C GLY A 127 9.89 3.91 -5.62
N LEU A 128 9.68 5.22 -5.37
CA LEU A 128 9.38 6.20 -6.41
C LEU A 128 10.44 6.26 -7.52
N PRO A 129 11.76 6.19 -7.22
CA PRO A 129 12.79 6.18 -8.27
C PRO A 129 12.63 4.97 -9.22
N ALA A 130 12.53 3.75 -8.66
CA ALA A 130 12.32 2.53 -9.44
C ALA A 130 11.01 2.55 -10.23
N ARG A 131 9.95 3.17 -9.67
CA ARG A 131 8.68 3.38 -10.37
C ARG A 131 8.84 4.27 -11.60
N PHE A 132 9.62 5.35 -11.50
CA PHE A 132 9.87 6.25 -12.62
C PHE A 132 10.73 5.57 -13.68
N ASP A 133 11.72 4.78 -13.25
CA ASP A 133 12.53 3.96 -14.15
C ASP A 133 11.69 2.92 -14.90
N ALA A 134 10.75 2.26 -14.21
CA ALA A 134 9.82 1.32 -14.83
C ALA A 134 8.87 2.01 -15.83
N TYR A 135 8.40 3.21 -15.54
CA TYR A 135 7.61 3.98 -16.50
C TYR A 135 8.43 4.39 -17.73
N SER A 136 9.68 4.84 -17.52
CA SER A 136 10.61 5.15 -18.61
C SER A 136 10.88 3.91 -19.47
N ARG A 137 11.11 2.75 -18.82
CA ARG A 137 11.27 1.45 -19.48
C ARG A 137 10.04 1.09 -20.30
N PHE A 138 8.84 1.19 -19.73
CA PHE A 138 7.58 0.97 -20.44
C PHE A 138 7.47 1.83 -21.71
N LEU A 139 7.75 3.13 -21.63
CA LEU A 139 7.72 4.03 -22.79
C LEU A 139 8.78 3.65 -23.85
N SER A 140 9.94 3.16 -23.42
CA SER A 140 10.99 2.70 -24.34
C SER A 140 10.62 1.39 -25.05
N THR A 141 10.08 0.42 -24.32
CA THR A 141 9.78 -0.94 -24.78
C THR A 141 8.50 -1.00 -25.63
N TYR A 142 7.50 -0.18 -25.31
CA TYR A 142 6.19 -0.15 -25.97
C TYR A 142 5.95 1.21 -26.64
N PRO A 143 6.69 1.54 -27.72
CA PRO A 143 6.57 2.83 -28.40
C PRO A 143 5.16 3.11 -28.93
N GLU A 144 4.39 2.06 -29.26
CA GLU A 144 2.99 2.14 -29.68
C GLU A 144 2.04 2.65 -28.59
N GLN A 145 2.42 2.55 -27.31
CA GLN A 145 1.61 3.06 -26.19
C GLN A 145 1.92 4.52 -25.84
N ARG A 146 2.98 5.09 -26.43
CA ARG A 146 3.29 6.53 -26.27
C ARG A 146 2.11 7.35 -26.75
N ARG A 147 1.80 8.44 -26.05
CA ARG A 147 0.64 9.31 -26.31
C ARG A 147 -0.73 8.65 -26.12
N HIS A 148 -0.82 7.38 -25.69
CA HIS A 148 -2.08 6.75 -25.28
C HIS A 148 -2.28 6.78 -23.76
N ILE A 149 -1.23 7.08 -22.99
CA ILE A 149 -1.26 7.12 -21.53
C ILE A 149 -0.47 8.31 -20.99
N SER A 150 -0.93 8.90 -19.89
CA SER A 150 -0.16 9.86 -19.07
C SER A 150 -0.08 9.36 -17.65
N PHE A 151 1.08 9.54 -17.00
CA PHE A 151 1.31 9.17 -15.62
C PHE A 151 1.24 10.40 -14.71
N LEU A 152 0.37 10.36 -13.70
CA LEU A 152 0.30 11.33 -12.61
C LEU A 152 0.91 10.72 -11.34
N GLN A 153 2.04 11.26 -10.87
CA GLN A 153 2.57 10.96 -9.55
C GLN A 153 2.31 12.13 -8.61
N VAL A 154 1.53 11.90 -7.55
CA VAL A 154 1.40 12.82 -6.43
C VAL A 154 2.32 12.34 -5.32
N ALA A 155 3.26 13.19 -4.91
CA ALA A 155 4.17 12.95 -3.79
C ALA A 155 3.95 14.02 -2.73
N ALA A 156 3.21 13.69 -1.67
CA ALA A 156 3.00 14.61 -0.56
C ALA A 156 4.35 14.82 0.17
N PRO A 157 4.77 16.08 0.43
CA PRO A 157 6.01 16.37 1.14
C PRO A 157 6.08 15.66 2.50
N SER A 158 7.27 15.20 2.88
CA SER A 158 7.51 14.57 4.17
C SER A 158 8.94 14.83 4.62
N ARG A 159 9.11 15.18 5.90
CA ARG A 159 10.42 15.26 6.57
C ARG A 159 11.49 16.01 5.76
N GLU A 160 11.14 17.17 5.22
CA GLU A 160 11.99 17.92 4.27
C GLU A 160 13.33 18.38 4.87
N GLU A 161 13.44 18.43 6.19
CA GLU A 161 14.68 18.78 6.90
C GLU A 161 15.73 17.65 6.88
N VAL A 162 15.33 16.41 6.55
CA VAL A 162 16.22 15.25 6.57
C VAL A 162 16.91 15.08 5.20
N ASP A 163 18.24 15.02 5.19
CA ASP A 163 19.06 14.97 3.96
C ASP A 163 18.63 13.88 2.98
N ARG A 164 18.28 12.70 3.51
CA ARG A 164 17.81 11.57 2.70
C ARG A 164 16.53 11.89 1.92
N TYR A 165 15.62 12.69 2.49
CA TYR A 165 14.38 13.10 1.83
C TYR A 165 14.63 14.19 0.77
N ARG A 166 15.61 15.08 1.01
CA ARG A 166 16.06 16.06 0.02
C ARG A 166 16.71 15.40 -1.19
N ALA A 167 17.64 14.49 -0.98
CA ALA A 167 18.28 13.72 -2.05
C ALA A 167 17.27 12.92 -2.88
N LEU A 168 16.28 12.30 -2.22
CA LEU A 168 15.19 11.60 -2.92
C LEU A 168 14.39 12.54 -3.82
N ARG A 169 14.09 13.76 -3.35
CA ARG A 169 13.37 14.76 -4.16
C ARG A 169 14.18 15.16 -5.39
N GLU A 170 15.45 15.47 -5.22
CA GLU A 170 16.36 15.85 -6.31
C GLU A 170 16.47 14.73 -7.36
N GLU A 171 16.57 13.47 -6.92
CA GLU A 171 16.58 12.31 -7.80
C GLU A 171 15.27 12.22 -8.62
N LEU A 172 14.11 12.41 -7.99
CA LEU A 172 12.81 12.38 -8.66
C LEU A 172 12.62 13.55 -9.63
N ASP A 173 13.10 14.75 -9.28
CA ASP A 173 13.08 15.92 -10.15
C ASP A 173 13.93 15.67 -11.40
N HIS A 174 15.15 15.13 -11.24
CA HIS A 174 16.01 14.75 -12.36
C HIS A 174 15.38 13.67 -13.25
N LYS A 175 14.86 12.59 -12.66
CA LYS A 175 14.19 11.52 -13.43
C LYS A 175 12.95 12.03 -14.16
N THR A 176 12.17 12.92 -13.53
CA THR A 176 11.02 13.58 -14.17
C THR A 176 11.47 14.39 -15.37
N GLY A 177 12.51 15.21 -15.21
CA GLY A 177 13.09 16.02 -16.29
C GLY A 177 13.61 15.15 -17.45
N ALA A 178 14.31 14.06 -17.14
CA ALA A 178 14.84 13.13 -18.14
C ALA A 178 13.72 12.43 -18.94
N ILE A 179 12.70 11.89 -18.26
CA ILE A 179 11.56 11.22 -18.90
C ILE A 179 10.79 12.20 -19.79
N ASN A 180 10.44 13.37 -19.26
CA ASN A 180 9.71 14.36 -20.03
C ASN A 180 10.56 14.92 -21.19
N GLY A 181 11.86 15.14 -21.00
CA GLY A 181 12.76 15.58 -22.07
C GLY A 181 12.90 14.56 -23.21
N ALA A 182 12.85 13.26 -22.89
CA ALA A 182 12.98 12.20 -23.89
C ALA A 182 11.68 11.92 -24.67
N TYR A 183 10.52 12.08 -24.03
CA TYR A 183 9.25 11.57 -24.58
C TYR A 183 8.14 12.60 -24.75
N SER A 184 8.25 13.83 -24.21
CA SER A 184 7.19 14.83 -24.38
C SER A 184 6.99 15.20 -25.84
N ASP A 185 5.77 15.57 -26.17
CA ASP A 185 5.36 16.10 -27.47
C ASP A 185 4.57 17.40 -27.23
N PHE A 186 4.26 18.16 -28.29
CA PHE A 186 3.61 19.47 -28.18
C PHE A 186 2.28 19.45 -27.41
N ASP A 187 1.58 18.31 -27.42
CA ASP A 187 0.27 18.09 -26.82
C ASP A 187 0.27 17.00 -25.74
N TRP A 188 1.44 16.50 -25.33
CA TRP A 188 1.58 15.39 -24.41
C TRP A 188 2.77 15.53 -23.45
N VAL A 189 2.47 15.51 -22.16
CA VAL A 189 3.47 15.39 -21.09
C VAL A 189 3.31 14.00 -20.46
N PRO A 190 4.31 13.10 -20.61
CA PRO A 190 4.20 11.71 -20.18
C PRO A 190 4.12 11.58 -18.67
N LEU A 191 4.98 12.28 -17.92
CA LEU A 191 5.02 12.24 -16.46
C LEU A 191 4.68 13.59 -15.83
N ARG A 192 3.54 13.66 -15.16
CA ARG A 192 3.12 14.78 -14.32
C ARG A 192 3.48 14.47 -12.86
N TYR A 193 4.59 15.03 -12.39
CA TYR A 193 5.04 14.91 -11.01
C TYR A 193 4.60 16.11 -10.18
N MET A 194 3.94 15.85 -9.03
CA MET A 194 3.41 16.89 -8.15
C MET A 194 3.91 16.72 -6.71
N THR A 195 4.75 17.63 -6.25
CA THR A 195 5.27 17.69 -4.87
C THR A 195 4.42 18.56 -3.95
N ARG A 196 3.10 18.35 -3.95
CA ARG A 196 2.17 19.11 -3.10
C ARG A 196 1.12 18.22 -2.50
N THR A 197 0.62 18.61 -1.34
CA THR A 197 -0.53 17.95 -0.72
C THR A 197 -1.77 18.16 -1.59
N VAL A 198 -2.43 17.06 -1.92
CA VAL A 198 -3.71 17.06 -2.64
C VAL A 198 -4.76 16.49 -1.70
N SER A 199 -5.93 17.14 -1.63
CA SER A 199 -7.00 16.65 -0.76
C SER A 199 -7.42 15.22 -1.13
N ARG A 200 -7.65 14.39 -0.12
CA ARG A 200 -8.11 13.01 -0.28
C ARG A 200 -9.37 12.90 -1.16
N SER A 201 -10.27 13.88 -1.07
CA SER A 201 -11.47 13.93 -1.93
C SER A 201 -11.14 14.14 -3.40
N LEU A 202 -10.18 15.02 -3.74
CA LEU A 202 -9.78 15.21 -5.13
C LEU A 202 -9.06 13.98 -5.69
N ILE A 203 -8.18 13.37 -4.88
CA ILE A 203 -7.51 12.11 -5.22
C ILE A 203 -8.52 10.99 -5.51
N ALA A 204 -9.57 10.85 -4.71
CA ALA A 204 -10.64 9.87 -4.97
C ALA A 204 -11.31 10.06 -6.34
N GLY A 205 -11.46 11.32 -6.77
CA GLY A 205 -11.94 11.64 -8.12
C GLY A 205 -10.96 11.19 -9.21
N PHE A 206 -9.65 11.41 -9.02
CA PHE A 206 -8.63 10.97 -9.95
C PHE A 206 -8.50 9.44 -10.01
N TYR A 207 -8.56 8.75 -8.87
CA TYR A 207 -8.59 7.28 -8.83
C TYR A 207 -9.73 6.72 -9.67
N ARG A 208 -10.94 7.29 -9.52
CA ARG A 208 -12.12 6.84 -10.27
C ARG A 208 -11.98 6.98 -11.80
N THR A 209 -11.12 7.88 -12.28
CA THR A 209 -10.85 8.05 -13.71
C THR A 209 -9.61 7.27 -14.17
N ALA A 210 -8.70 6.93 -13.27
CA ALA A 210 -7.43 6.31 -13.61
C ALA A 210 -7.62 4.85 -14.09
N ARG A 211 -7.09 4.57 -15.28
CA ARG A 211 -7.04 3.24 -15.88
C ARG A 211 -6.08 2.31 -15.13
N ILE A 212 -5.05 2.86 -14.50
CA ILE A 212 -4.04 2.09 -13.77
C ILE A 212 -3.73 2.77 -12.43
N GLY A 213 -3.79 2.01 -11.34
CA GLY A 213 -3.25 2.39 -10.04
C GLY A 213 -1.90 1.72 -9.84
N LEU A 214 -0.83 2.50 -9.75
CA LEU A 214 0.54 1.99 -9.64
C LEU A 214 1.05 2.14 -8.21
N VAL A 215 1.04 1.05 -7.45
CA VAL A 215 1.41 1.00 -6.03
C VAL A 215 2.61 0.08 -5.85
N THR A 216 3.82 0.63 -5.98
CA THR A 216 5.06 -0.15 -6.02
C THR A 216 6.04 0.15 -4.86
N PRO A 217 5.61 0.16 -3.58
CA PRO A 217 6.55 0.36 -2.48
C PRO A 217 7.55 -0.80 -2.38
N LEU A 218 8.79 -0.48 -2.00
CA LEU A 218 9.83 -1.47 -1.71
C LEU A 218 9.52 -2.27 -0.44
N ARG A 219 8.84 -1.63 0.51
CA ARG A 219 8.31 -2.26 1.73
C ARG A 219 7.20 -1.39 2.31
N ASP A 220 6.08 -2.00 2.70
CA ASP A 220 4.97 -1.28 3.34
C ASP A 220 4.21 -2.19 4.31
N GLY A 221 3.88 -1.68 5.50
CA GLY A 221 3.18 -2.49 6.52
C GLY A 221 1.75 -2.81 6.09
N MET A 222 1.09 -1.82 5.51
CA MET A 222 -0.14 -1.93 4.75
C MET A 222 -0.12 -0.85 3.68
N ASN A 223 -0.90 -1.00 2.60
CA ASN A 223 -1.07 0.08 1.62
C ASN A 223 -2.56 0.41 1.43
N LEU A 224 -3.02 1.44 2.16
CA LEU A 224 -4.41 1.88 2.07
C LEU A 224 -4.72 2.58 0.74
N VAL A 225 -3.71 3.15 0.07
CA VAL A 225 -3.88 3.74 -1.27
C VAL A 225 -4.32 2.68 -2.29
N ALA A 226 -3.81 1.45 -2.21
CA ALA A 226 -4.26 0.34 -3.04
C ALA A 226 -5.75 0.02 -2.81
N LYS A 227 -6.17 -0.07 -1.54
CA LYS A 227 -7.58 -0.32 -1.17
C LYS A 227 -8.49 0.84 -1.61
N GLU A 228 -8.05 2.08 -1.43
CA GLU A 228 -8.74 3.29 -1.88
C GLU A 228 -8.89 3.34 -3.41
N TYR A 229 -7.83 2.98 -4.16
CA TYR A 229 -7.88 2.93 -5.61
C TYR A 229 -8.97 1.97 -6.10
N VAL A 230 -9.02 0.76 -5.54
CA VAL A 230 -10.04 -0.25 -5.85
C VAL A 230 -11.46 0.23 -5.51
N ALA A 231 -11.66 0.77 -4.30
CA ALA A 231 -12.95 1.31 -3.88
C ALA A 231 -13.42 2.47 -4.78
N ALA A 232 -12.51 3.30 -5.29
CA ALA A 232 -12.89 4.43 -6.14
C ALA A 232 -13.38 4.05 -7.54
N GLN A 233 -13.03 2.85 -8.05
CA GLN A 233 -13.31 2.45 -9.43
C GLN A 233 -14.81 2.39 -9.75
N ASN A 234 -15.13 2.53 -11.03
CA ASN A 234 -16.47 2.20 -11.54
C ASN A 234 -16.53 0.71 -11.89
N PRO A 235 -17.38 -0.11 -11.25
CA PRO A 235 -17.46 -1.54 -11.57
C PRO A 235 -17.79 -1.85 -13.03
N ALA A 236 -18.47 -0.93 -13.73
CA ALA A 236 -18.79 -1.11 -15.15
C ALA A 236 -17.59 -0.87 -16.08
N ASP A 237 -16.60 -0.09 -15.67
CA ASP A 237 -15.35 0.14 -16.42
C ASP A 237 -14.18 0.40 -15.45
N PRO A 238 -13.73 -0.61 -14.70
CA PRO A 238 -12.75 -0.42 -13.64
C PRO A 238 -11.33 -0.39 -14.20
N GLY A 239 -10.45 0.43 -13.63
CA GLY A 239 -9.02 0.33 -13.89
C GLY A 239 -8.38 -0.89 -13.24
N VAL A 240 -7.07 -1.06 -13.46
CA VAL A 240 -6.27 -2.19 -12.97
C VAL A 240 -5.32 -1.72 -11.88
N LEU A 241 -5.26 -2.45 -10.78
CA LEU A 241 -4.28 -2.22 -9.72
C LEU A 241 -3.01 -3.04 -10.01
N ILE A 242 -1.87 -2.34 -10.10
CA ILE A 242 -0.53 -2.94 -10.07
C ILE A 242 0.02 -2.73 -8.65
N LEU A 243 0.39 -3.82 -7.98
CA LEU A 243 0.71 -3.82 -6.55
C LEU A 243 2.03 -4.54 -6.25
N SER A 244 2.89 -3.90 -5.47
CA SER A 244 4.11 -4.54 -4.97
C SER A 244 3.79 -5.76 -4.09
N CYS A 245 4.46 -6.88 -4.34
CA CYS A 245 4.43 -8.06 -3.47
C CYS A 245 5.05 -7.82 -2.07
N PHE A 246 5.66 -6.65 -1.85
CA PHE A 246 6.20 -6.20 -0.56
C PHE A 246 5.30 -5.20 0.19
N ALA A 247 4.11 -4.90 -0.34
CA ALA A 247 3.07 -4.20 0.40
C ALA A 247 2.24 -5.19 1.21
N GLY A 248 1.92 -4.88 2.47
CA GLY A 248 1.04 -5.74 3.28
C GLY A 248 -0.35 -5.98 2.66
N ALA A 249 -0.83 -5.07 1.81
CA ALA A 249 -2.07 -5.24 1.06
C ALA A 249 -2.03 -6.43 0.08
N ALA A 250 -0.86 -6.83 -0.42
CA ALA A 250 -0.73 -7.89 -1.41
C ALA A 250 -1.23 -9.25 -0.90
N ALA A 251 -1.12 -9.52 0.40
CA ALA A 251 -1.60 -10.76 1.01
C ALA A 251 -3.13 -10.93 0.86
N GLY A 252 -3.87 -9.81 0.88
CA GLY A 252 -5.32 -9.78 0.72
C GLY A 252 -5.78 -9.28 -0.64
N MET A 253 -4.92 -9.19 -1.65
CA MET A 253 -5.28 -8.66 -2.98
C MET A 253 -4.58 -9.41 -4.14
N PRO A 254 -4.65 -10.76 -4.20
CA PRO A 254 -3.94 -11.54 -5.21
C PRO A 254 -4.44 -11.31 -6.65
N GLU A 255 -5.64 -10.77 -6.83
CA GLU A 255 -6.21 -10.47 -8.15
C GLU A 255 -5.63 -9.19 -8.79
N ALA A 256 -4.89 -8.38 -8.00
CA ALA A 256 -4.06 -7.31 -8.54
C ALA A 256 -2.91 -7.89 -9.38
N LEU A 257 -2.33 -7.07 -10.27
CA LEU A 257 -1.08 -7.45 -10.92
C LEU A 257 0.07 -7.29 -9.93
N LEU A 258 0.42 -8.39 -9.26
CA LEU A 258 1.49 -8.40 -8.27
C LEU A 258 2.86 -8.33 -8.96
N VAL A 259 3.68 -7.37 -8.55
CA VAL A 259 5.00 -7.13 -9.14
C VAL A 259 6.08 -7.07 -8.08
N ASN A 260 7.29 -7.47 -8.47
CA ASN A 260 8.50 -7.15 -7.72
C ASN A 260 8.98 -5.75 -8.15
N PRO A 261 8.92 -4.71 -7.29
CA PRO A 261 9.34 -3.36 -7.66
C PRO A 261 10.84 -3.21 -7.95
N PHE A 262 11.67 -4.21 -7.61
CA PHE A 262 13.08 -4.24 -8.00
C PHE A 262 13.30 -4.74 -9.44
N ASP A 263 12.28 -5.37 -10.04
CA ASP A 263 12.29 -5.80 -11.42
C ASP A 263 11.60 -4.75 -12.30
N ILE A 264 12.41 -3.83 -12.82
CA ILE A 264 11.95 -2.69 -13.62
C ILE A 264 11.23 -3.16 -14.89
N ASP A 265 11.71 -4.24 -15.52
CA ASP A 265 11.14 -4.77 -16.75
C ASP A 265 9.78 -5.44 -16.48
N ALA A 266 9.66 -6.21 -15.39
CA ALA A 266 8.38 -6.80 -15.00
C ALA A 266 7.33 -5.73 -14.64
N VAL A 267 7.72 -4.63 -13.98
CA VAL A 267 6.79 -3.52 -13.71
C VAL A 267 6.36 -2.84 -15.02
N ALA A 268 7.28 -2.65 -15.98
CA ALA A 268 6.96 -2.10 -17.29
C ALA A 268 6.00 -2.99 -18.09
N GLU A 269 6.21 -4.31 -18.08
CA GLU A 269 5.32 -5.29 -18.69
C GLU A 269 3.93 -5.29 -18.03
N ALA A 270 3.87 -5.19 -16.69
CA ALA A 270 2.61 -5.09 -15.96
C ALA A 270 1.83 -3.81 -16.32
N ILE A 271 2.52 -2.69 -16.55
CA ILE A 271 1.88 -1.45 -17.04
C ILE A 271 1.25 -1.67 -18.41
N ASN A 272 1.97 -2.29 -19.35
CA ASN A 272 1.42 -2.61 -20.68
C ASN A 272 0.22 -3.55 -20.56
N THR A 273 0.36 -4.63 -19.79
CA THR A 273 -0.69 -5.61 -19.54
C THR A 273 -1.95 -4.96 -18.98
N ALA A 274 -1.81 -4.11 -17.96
CA ALA A 274 -2.91 -3.37 -17.36
C ALA A 274 -3.60 -2.40 -18.35
N LEU A 275 -2.82 -1.76 -19.24
CA LEU A 275 -3.33 -0.81 -20.21
C LEU A 275 -4.18 -1.50 -21.30
N VAL A 276 -3.76 -2.67 -21.78
CA VAL A 276 -4.44 -3.42 -22.84
C VAL A 276 -5.40 -4.49 -22.31
N MET A 277 -5.58 -4.59 -20.99
CA MET A 277 -6.41 -5.62 -20.36
C MET A 277 -7.87 -5.54 -20.83
N PRO A 278 -8.46 -6.65 -21.33
CA PRO A 278 -9.85 -6.70 -21.74
C PRO A 278 -10.81 -6.31 -20.61
N MET A 279 -11.94 -5.70 -20.98
CA MET A 279 -12.94 -5.21 -20.02
C MET A 279 -13.41 -6.31 -19.05
N GLU A 280 -13.70 -7.51 -19.56
CA GLU A 280 -14.20 -8.65 -18.78
C GLU A 280 -13.20 -9.08 -17.69
N GLU A 281 -11.91 -9.14 -18.04
CA GLU A 281 -10.86 -9.47 -17.08
C GLU A 281 -10.73 -8.38 -16.01
N ARG A 282 -10.77 -7.09 -16.41
CA ARG A 282 -10.74 -5.96 -15.47
C ARG A 282 -11.90 -6.01 -14.48
N GLN A 283 -13.11 -6.28 -14.97
CA GLN A 283 -14.31 -6.40 -14.13
C GLN A 283 -14.20 -7.58 -13.16
N THR A 284 -13.72 -8.73 -13.63
CA THR A 284 -13.54 -9.93 -12.81
C THR A 284 -12.55 -9.69 -11.67
N ARG A 285 -11.36 -9.16 -12.00
CA ARG A 285 -10.34 -8.81 -11.00
C ARG A 285 -10.85 -7.76 -10.02
N HIS A 286 -11.47 -6.70 -10.53
CA HIS A 286 -11.98 -5.60 -9.70
C HIS A 286 -13.05 -6.07 -8.73
N ALA A 287 -14.01 -6.91 -9.16
CA ALA A 287 -15.07 -7.41 -8.30
C ALA A 287 -14.52 -8.18 -7.10
N ALA A 288 -13.55 -9.08 -7.33
CA ALA A 288 -12.88 -9.82 -6.26
C ALA A 288 -12.12 -8.89 -5.30
N LEU A 289 -11.36 -7.92 -5.83
CA LEU A 289 -10.65 -6.95 -5.00
C LEU A 289 -11.60 -6.07 -4.19
N LEU A 290 -12.73 -5.66 -4.76
CA LEU A 290 -13.70 -4.80 -4.11
C LEU A 290 -14.40 -5.52 -2.95
N ASP A 291 -14.76 -6.79 -3.12
CA ASP A 291 -15.33 -7.61 -2.04
C ASP A 291 -14.38 -7.69 -0.84
N ARG A 292 -13.08 -7.91 -1.09
CA ARG A 292 -12.05 -7.90 -0.05
C ARG A 292 -11.92 -6.53 0.64
N VAL A 293 -12.01 -5.43 -0.09
CA VAL A 293 -11.97 -4.08 0.49
C VAL A 293 -13.17 -3.81 1.40
N HIS A 294 -14.34 -4.39 1.10
CA HIS A 294 -15.53 -4.28 1.96
C HIS A 294 -15.45 -5.17 3.20
N THR A 295 -14.95 -6.39 3.06
CA THR A 295 -14.85 -7.35 4.18
C THR A 295 -13.69 -7.01 5.13
N GLU A 296 -12.52 -6.65 4.60
CA GLU A 296 -11.37 -6.17 5.37
C GLU A 296 -11.45 -4.67 5.65
N SER A 297 -12.50 -4.25 6.35
CA SER A 297 -12.75 -2.83 6.67
C SER A 297 -12.01 -2.34 7.92
N ALA A 298 -11.93 -1.02 8.09
CA ALA A 298 -11.40 -0.40 9.31
C ALA A 298 -12.20 -0.82 10.57
N SER A 299 -13.51 -1.04 10.41
CA SER A 299 -14.38 -1.54 11.48
C SER A 299 -14.06 -3.01 11.83
N ALA A 300 -13.85 -3.86 10.82
CA ALA A 300 -13.46 -5.25 11.02
C ALA A 300 -12.12 -5.37 11.76
N TYR A 301 -11.12 -4.57 11.36
CA TYR A 301 -9.85 -4.43 12.07
C TYR A 301 -10.04 -4.07 13.54
N CYS A 302 -10.79 -2.99 13.82
CA CYS A 302 -11.01 -2.51 15.18
C CYS A 302 -11.72 -3.56 16.03
N LYS A 303 -12.76 -4.20 15.48
CA LYS A 303 -13.50 -5.27 16.17
C LYS A 303 -12.62 -6.47 16.48
N ALA A 304 -11.82 -6.93 15.53
CA ALA A 304 -10.93 -8.08 15.72
C ALA A 304 -9.88 -7.80 16.81
N PHE A 305 -9.19 -6.66 16.73
CA PHE A 305 -8.16 -6.29 17.70
C PHE A 305 -8.74 -6.07 19.10
N THR A 306 -9.89 -5.38 19.21
CA THR A 306 -10.54 -5.16 20.52
C THR A 306 -11.15 -6.44 21.10
N THR A 307 -11.55 -7.41 20.27
CA THR A 307 -12.00 -8.73 20.74
C THR A 307 -10.84 -9.52 21.37
N ALA A 308 -9.67 -9.54 20.72
CA ALA A 308 -8.45 -10.12 21.29
C ALA A 308 -8.07 -9.43 22.62
N LEU A 309 -8.12 -8.09 22.66
CA LEU A 309 -7.83 -7.30 23.86
C LEU A 309 -8.83 -7.51 25.01
N ARG A 310 -10.07 -7.94 24.73
CA ARG A 310 -11.05 -8.32 25.77
C ARG A 310 -10.84 -9.73 26.33
N GLY A 311 -10.16 -10.61 25.58
CA GLY A 311 -9.78 -11.94 26.05
C GLY A 311 -10.86 -13.00 25.88
N ASN A 312 -11.90 -12.69 25.09
CA ASN A 312 -12.89 -13.68 24.68
C ASN A 312 -12.33 -14.49 23.51
N ILE A 313 -11.53 -15.51 23.83
CA ILE A 313 -11.04 -16.46 22.83
C ILE A 313 -12.15 -17.47 22.54
N ASN A 314 -12.94 -17.17 21.50
CA ASN A 314 -13.62 -18.17 20.68
C ASN A 314 -13.47 -17.70 19.22
N PHE A 315 -12.27 -17.88 18.66
CA PHE A 315 -12.07 -17.75 17.22
C PHE A 315 -12.66 -18.99 16.54
N LEU A 316 -13.97 -18.97 16.31
CA LEU A 316 -14.59 -19.81 15.30
C LEU A 316 -14.08 -19.33 13.93
N SER A 317 -13.19 -20.13 13.34
CA SER A 317 -13.12 -20.46 11.92
C SER A 317 -13.75 -19.43 10.96
N LEU A 318 -12.91 -18.63 10.31
CA LEU A 318 -13.27 -18.05 9.01
C LEU A 318 -13.44 -19.20 8.01
N PRO A 319 -14.49 -19.19 7.18
CA PRO A 319 -14.78 -20.29 6.26
C PRO A 319 -13.65 -20.40 5.24
N GLN A 320 -13.11 -21.62 5.09
CA GLN A 320 -12.39 -21.98 3.88
C GLN A 320 -13.40 -21.99 2.74
N GLY A 321 -13.28 -21.01 1.85
CA GLY A 321 -13.85 -21.00 0.51
C GLY A 321 -12.70 -20.94 -0.49
#